data_AF-A0A7K3D3M7-F1
#
_entry.id   AF-A0A7K3D3M7-F1
#
_cell.length_a   1.000
_cell.length_b   1.000
_cell.length_c   1.000
_cell.angle_alpha   90.00
_cell.angle_beta   90.00
_cell.angle_gamma   90.00
#
_symmetry.space_group_name_H-M   'P 1'
#
loop_
_entity.id
_entity.type
_entity.pdbx_description
1 polymer ?
#
loop_
_entity_poly.entity_id
_entity_poly.type
_entity_poly.pdbx_seq_one_letter_code
_entity_poly.pdbx_strand_id
1 'polypeptide(L)'
;MHGEYKVPGGKLVVVDLDVEGGELRNTRVAGDFFLEPDEALDAINGALNGAPADTNAPGLAARIEAALPEGTVMYGLTSEGIGVAVRRALAHATDWTDYDWQLIHEGPQPPALHMALDEVLTQEVAAGRRPPTLRVWEWASPSVIIGSFQSLANEVDAQGAARHGIDVVRRISGGGAMFVEPGNTITYSLSVPDALVQGLSFQDSYAYLDDWVLGALADMGIKAWYQPLNDIATDAGKIAGAAQKRTVAPGGGPGAVLHHVTMSYDI
;
A
#
# COMPACT_ATOMS: atom_id res chain seq x y z
N MET A 1 17.56 -14.51 -6.99
CA MET A 1 16.38 -13.88 -6.36
C MET A 1 16.12 -12.57 -7.06
N HIS A 2 14.86 -12.14 -7.17
CA HIS A 2 14.45 -10.99 -7.97
C HIS A 2 13.42 -10.16 -7.19
N GLY A 3 13.57 -8.84 -7.17
CA GLY A 3 12.64 -7.95 -6.51
C GLY A 3 12.58 -6.58 -7.17
N GLU A 4 11.37 -6.05 -7.28
CA GLU A 4 11.10 -4.76 -7.92
C GLU A 4 10.42 -3.81 -6.96
N TYR A 5 10.69 -2.51 -7.11
CA TYR A 5 10.03 -1.46 -6.37
C TYR A 5 9.93 -0.18 -7.19
N LYS A 6 8.73 0.40 -7.28
CA LYS A 6 8.51 1.72 -7.86
C LYS A 6 8.73 2.77 -6.78
N VAL A 7 9.78 3.57 -6.89
CA VAL A 7 10.01 4.67 -5.95
C VAL A 7 8.85 5.66 -6.06
N PRO A 8 8.17 6.05 -4.95
CA PRO A 8 7.08 7.01 -4.99
C PRO A 8 7.49 8.32 -5.66
N GLY A 9 6.76 8.72 -6.72
CA GLY A 9 7.12 9.89 -7.54
C GLY A 9 8.41 9.75 -8.36
N GLY A 10 8.99 8.54 -8.40
CA GLY A 10 10.28 8.23 -9.02
C GLY A 10 10.20 7.13 -10.08
N LYS A 11 11.28 6.37 -10.17
CA LYS A 11 11.56 5.37 -11.20
C LYS A 11 11.45 3.95 -10.63
N LEU A 12 11.24 2.98 -11.51
CA LEU A 12 11.25 1.57 -11.16
C LEU A 12 12.70 1.16 -10.91
N VAL A 13 12.93 0.50 -9.78
CA VAL A 13 14.19 -0.17 -9.46
C VAL A 13 13.94 -1.67 -9.37
N VAL A 14 14.84 -2.41 -9.98
CA VAL A 14 14.89 -3.87 -10.01
C VAL A 14 16.20 -4.31 -9.38
N VAL A 15 16.14 -5.32 -8.52
CA VAL A 15 17.31 -5.92 -7.90
C VAL A 15 17.29 -7.42 -8.09
N ASP A 16 18.35 -7.91 -8.74
CA ASP A 16 18.67 -9.33 -8.79
C ASP A 16 19.82 -9.63 -7.83
N LEU A 17 19.71 -10.72 -7.06
CA LEU A 17 20.74 -11.13 -6.10
C LEU A 17 20.68 -12.61 -5.77
N ASP A 18 21.75 -13.15 -5.22
CA ASP A 18 21.83 -14.48 -4.60
C ASP A 18 22.10 -14.33 -3.09
N VAL A 19 21.86 -15.41 -2.33
CA VAL A 19 22.22 -15.49 -0.91
C VAL A 19 23.13 -16.70 -0.69
N GLU A 20 24.35 -16.45 -0.23
CA GLU A 20 25.32 -17.50 0.10
C GLU A 20 25.92 -17.24 1.48
N GLY A 21 25.90 -18.24 2.35
CA GLY A 21 26.45 -18.11 3.71
C GLY A 21 25.75 -17.05 4.59
N GLY A 22 24.50 -16.68 4.25
CA GLY A 22 23.76 -15.62 4.93
C GLY A 22 24.09 -14.20 4.45
N GLU A 23 24.88 -14.06 3.39
CA GLU A 23 25.25 -12.78 2.80
C GLU A 23 24.71 -12.65 1.37
N LEU A 24 24.44 -11.41 0.95
CA LEU A 24 24.07 -11.09 -0.43
C LEU A 24 25.27 -11.30 -1.37
N ARG A 25 25.04 -11.94 -2.51
CA ARG A 25 26.02 -12.19 -3.58
C ARG A 25 25.43 -11.81 -4.93
N ASN A 26 26.31 -11.53 -5.89
CA ASN A 26 25.96 -11.21 -7.28
C ASN A 26 24.90 -10.12 -7.39
N THR A 27 24.85 -9.17 -6.43
CA THR A 27 23.81 -8.16 -6.40
C THR A 27 23.94 -7.21 -7.58
N ARG A 28 22.82 -7.03 -8.30
CA ARG A 28 22.71 -6.16 -9.46
C ARG A 28 21.46 -5.29 -9.35
N VAL A 29 21.68 -3.98 -9.33
CA VAL A 29 20.63 -2.97 -9.41
C VAL A 29 20.44 -2.55 -10.88
N ALA A 30 19.20 -2.46 -11.34
CA ALA A 30 18.80 -2.02 -12.66
C ALA A 30 17.47 -1.25 -12.59
N GLY A 31 17.10 -0.52 -13.65
CA GLY A 31 15.85 0.24 -13.68
C GLY A 31 15.81 1.32 -14.75
N ASP A 32 14.81 2.19 -14.69
CA ASP A 32 14.63 3.35 -15.59
C ASP A 32 15.07 4.70 -14.97
N PHE A 33 16.00 4.63 -14.02
CA PHE A 33 16.61 5.77 -13.33
C PHE A 33 17.91 6.26 -13.99
N PHE A 34 18.41 7.42 -13.55
CA PHE A 34 19.72 7.94 -13.96
C PHE A 34 20.60 8.23 -12.74
N LEU A 35 21.91 8.07 -12.90
CA LEU A 35 22.93 8.34 -11.90
C LEU A 35 23.97 9.29 -12.50
N GLU A 36 24.43 10.27 -11.73
CA GLU A 36 25.62 11.04 -12.08
C GLU A 36 26.60 11.03 -10.90
N PRO A 37 27.83 10.51 -11.06
CA PRO A 37 28.35 9.86 -12.26
C PRO A 37 27.80 8.42 -12.44
N ASP A 38 27.80 7.87 -13.66
CA ASP A 38 27.25 6.53 -13.95
C ASP A 38 27.95 5.41 -13.16
N GLU A 39 29.23 5.60 -12.83
CA GLU A 39 30.04 4.68 -12.02
C GLU A 39 29.51 4.52 -10.58
N ALA A 40 28.62 5.41 -10.13
CA ALA A 40 27.92 5.23 -8.85
C ALA A 40 27.13 3.92 -8.80
N LEU A 41 26.70 3.37 -9.94
CA LEU A 41 26.02 2.07 -10.00
C LEU A 41 26.91 0.92 -9.51
N ASP A 42 28.19 0.95 -9.83
CA ASP A 42 29.15 -0.06 -9.38
C ASP A 42 29.40 0.05 -7.87
N ALA A 43 29.43 1.27 -7.34
CA ALA A 43 29.52 1.52 -5.90
C ALA A 43 28.29 0.97 -5.17
N ILE A 44 27.08 1.18 -5.72
CA ILE A 44 25.83 0.62 -5.17
C ILE A 44 25.88 -0.91 -5.15
N ASN A 45 26.20 -1.55 -6.29
CA ASN A 45 26.28 -3.01 -6.39
C ASN A 45 27.34 -3.58 -5.43
N GLY A 46 28.50 -2.92 -5.34
CA GLY A 46 29.58 -3.28 -4.42
C GLY A 46 29.18 -3.16 -2.95
N ALA A 47 28.45 -2.09 -2.60
CA ALA A 47 27.96 -1.86 -1.25
C ALA A 47 27.00 -2.95 -0.79
N LEU A 48 26.11 -3.41 -1.69
CA LEU A 48 25.14 -4.44 -1.38
C LEU A 48 25.77 -5.84 -1.28
N ASN A 49 26.78 -6.14 -2.09
CA ASN A 49 27.49 -7.41 -2.02
C ASN A 49 28.17 -7.60 -0.65
N GLY A 50 28.01 -8.78 -0.06
CA GLY A 50 28.48 -9.10 1.29
C GLY A 50 27.66 -8.44 2.40
N ALA A 51 26.48 -7.89 2.12
CA ALA A 51 25.57 -7.46 3.18
C ALA A 51 24.89 -8.69 3.82
N PRO A 52 24.67 -8.71 5.15
CA PRO A 52 23.85 -9.75 5.77
C PRO A 52 22.44 -9.77 5.18
N ALA A 53 21.91 -10.95 4.86
CA ALA A 53 20.59 -11.11 4.24
C ALA A 53 19.42 -10.69 5.15
N ASP A 54 19.65 -10.53 6.45
CA ASP A 54 18.67 -10.02 7.43
C ASP A 54 18.72 -8.48 7.59
N THR A 55 19.64 -7.78 6.92
CA THR A 55 19.72 -6.32 6.95
C THR A 55 18.42 -5.69 6.44
N ASN A 56 17.85 -4.76 7.21
CA ASN A 56 16.62 -4.06 6.84
C ASN A 56 16.87 -2.97 5.77
N ALA A 57 15.79 -2.46 5.15
CA ALA A 57 15.91 -1.46 4.08
C ALA A 57 16.70 -0.19 4.49
N PRO A 58 16.49 0.42 5.68
CA PRO A 58 17.30 1.56 6.12
C PRO A 58 18.79 1.23 6.31
N GLY A 59 19.11 0.03 6.81
CA GLY A 59 20.50 -0.42 6.96
C GLY A 59 21.20 -0.62 5.62
N LEU A 60 20.47 -1.14 4.62
CA LEU A 60 20.96 -1.26 3.25
C LEU A 60 21.17 0.13 2.62
N ALA A 61 20.23 1.05 2.84
CA ALA A 61 20.33 2.43 2.35
C ALA A 61 21.56 3.15 2.91
N ALA A 62 21.78 3.08 4.23
CA ALA A 62 22.95 3.68 4.88
C ALA A 62 24.26 3.09 4.34
N ARG A 63 24.27 1.78 4.04
CA ARG A 63 25.44 1.10 3.47
C ARG A 63 25.72 1.55 2.04
N ILE A 64 24.67 1.79 1.24
CA ILE A 64 24.78 2.40 -0.10
C ILE A 64 25.33 3.82 0.00
N GLU A 65 24.71 4.66 0.83
CA GLU A 65 25.11 6.06 1.01
C GLU A 65 26.58 6.22 1.43
N ALA A 66 27.06 5.34 2.32
CA ALA A 66 28.45 5.34 2.75
C ALA A 66 29.44 4.95 1.64
N ALA A 67 28.98 4.26 0.59
CA ALA A 67 29.81 3.81 -0.52
C ALA A 67 29.72 4.73 -1.75
N LEU A 68 28.67 5.57 -1.83
CA LEU A 68 28.46 6.46 -2.96
C LEU A 68 29.59 7.51 -3.07
N PRO A 69 30.10 7.79 -4.28
CA PRO A 69 31.03 8.90 -4.50
C PRO A 69 30.46 10.24 -4.04
N GLU A 70 31.32 11.12 -3.53
CA GLU A 70 30.90 12.48 -3.15
C GLU A 70 30.33 13.24 -4.35
N GLY A 71 29.20 13.89 -4.16
CA GLY A 71 28.50 14.61 -5.23
C GLY A 71 27.64 13.73 -6.14
N THR A 72 27.46 12.44 -5.83
CA THR A 72 26.54 11.58 -6.58
C THR A 72 25.12 12.15 -6.57
N VAL A 73 24.52 12.25 -7.76
CA VAL A 73 23.12 12.62 -7.95
C VAL A 73 22.33 11.41 -8.45
N MET A 74 21.19 11.14 -7.82
CA MET A 74 20.28 10.06 -8.20
C MET A 74 18.97 10.65 -8.70
N TYR A 75 18.62 10.38 -9.97
CA TYR A 75 17.40 10.89 -10.58
C TYR A 75 16.32 9.82 -10.61
N GLY A 76 15.30 10.01 -9.77
CA GLY A 76 14.18 9.08 -9.64
C GLY A 76 14.51 7.79 -8.87
N LEU A 77 15.69 7.72 -8.25
CA LEU A 77 16.15 6.62 -7.43
C LEU A 77 16.53 7.14 -6.03
N THR A 78 16.35 6.32 -5.01
CA THR A 78 16.85 6.58 -3.66
C THR A 78 17.52 5.31 -3.11
N SER A 79 18.50 5.49 -2.22
CA SER A 79 19.16 4.38 -1.51
C SER A 79 18.15 3.52 -0.74
N GLU A 80 17.12 4.16 -0.18
CA GLU A 80 16.00 3.49 0.51
C GLU A 80 15.16 2.66 -0.45
N GLY A 81 14.85 3.18 -1.65
CA GLY A 81 14.13 2.44 -2.68
C GLY A 81 14.88 1.18 -3.14
N ILE A 82 16.21 1.26 -3.27
CA ILE A 82 17.06 0.10 -3.55
C ILE A 82 17.01 -0.90 -2.38
N GLY A 83 17.11 -0.41 -1.14
CA GLY A 83 16.97 -1.25 0.06
C GLY A 83 15.63 -1.98 0.10
N VAL A 84 14.52 -1.32 -0.27
CA VAL A 84 13.19 -1.94 -0.37
C VAL A 84 13.15 -3.01 -1.45
N ALA A 85 13.69 -2.75 -2.65
CA ALA A 85 13.75 -3.74 -3.72
C ALA A 85 14.55 -5.00 -3.31
N VAL A 86 15.69 -4.83 -2.61
CA VAL A 86 16.44 -5.94 -2.01
C VAL A 86 15.57 -6.74 -1.01
N ARG A 87 14.85 -6.06 -0.11
CA ARG A 87 13.97 -6.73 0.86
C ARG A 87 12.85 -7.51 0.17
N ARG A 88 12.29 -6.98 -0.92
CA ARG A 88 11.28 -7.66 -1.73
C ARG A 88 11.86 -8.90 -2.42
N ALA A 89 13.08 -8.80 -2.97
CA ALA A 89 13.78 -9.94 -3.57
C ALA A 89 14.01 -11.08 -2.57
N LEU A 90 14.47 -10.74 -1.36
CA LEU A 90 14.73 -11.70 -0.29
C LEU A 90 13.46 -12.34 0.28
N ALA A 91 12.35 -11.60 0.27
CA ALA A 91 11.06 -12.08 0.74
C ALA A 91 10.32 -12.94 -0.30
N HIS A 92 10.84 -13.05 -1.53
CA HIS A 92 10.09 -13.61 -2.66
C HIS A 92 8.73 -12.92 -2.86
N ALA A 93 8.71 -11.59 -2.68
CA ALA A 93 7.48 -10.81 -2.81
C ALA A 93 6.98 -10.85 -4.25
N THR A 94 5.66 -10.93 -4.41
CA THR A 94 4.97 -10.85 -5.70
C THR A 94 4.66 -9.40 -6.07
N ASP A 95 4.35 -9.16 -7.34
CA ASP A 95 3.88 -7.88 -7.88
C ASP A 95 2.40 -7.91 -8.30
N TRP A 96 1.91 -6.79 -8.87
CA TRP A 96 0.52 -6.67 -9.33
C TRP A 96 0.18 -7.59 -10.50
N THR A 97 1.16 -7.91 -11.36
CA THR A 97 1.00 -8.69 -12.60
C THR A 97 1.09 -10.20 -12.38
N ASP A 98 1.60 -10.64 -11.23
CA ASP A 98 1.65 -12.04 -10.80
C ASP A 98 0.26 -12.67 -10.55
N TYR A 99 -0.80 -11.85 -10.53
CA TYR A 99 -2.13 -12.28 -10.12
C TYR A 99 -3.18 -12.06 -11.19
N ASP A 100 -4.10 -13.02 -11.30
CA ASP A 100 -5.36 -12.85 -12.01
C ASP A 100 -6.36 -12.14 -11.08
N TRP A 101 -6.56 -10.83 -11.30
CA TRP A 101 -7.36 -9.99 -10.42
C TRP A 101 -8.86 -10.17 -10.65
N GLN A 102 -9.61 -10.25 -9.55
CA GLN A 102 -11.05 -10.16 -9.61
C GLN A 102 -11.53 -8.72 -9.35
N LEU A 103 -12.23 -8.16 -10.32
CA LEU A 103 -12.98 -6.90 -10.14
C LEU A 103 -14.43 -7.21 -9.74
N ILE A 104 -14.89 -6.60 -8.65
CA ILE A 104 -16.31 -6.52 -8.33
C ILE A 104 -16.72 -5.06 -8.37
N HIS A 105 -17.74 -4.77 -9.17
CA HIS A 105 -18.40 -3.48 -9.19
C HIS A 105 -19.90 -3.75 -9.17
N GLU A 106 -20.53 -3.36 -8.08
CA GLU A 106 -21.98 -3.43 -7.89
C GLU A 106 -22.49 -2.03 -7.57
N GLY A 107 -23.80 -1.82 -7.74
CA GLY A 107 -24.42 -0.56 -7.32
C GLY A 107 -24.39 -0.36 -5.80
N PRO A 108 -24.99 0.74 -5.31
CA PRO A 108 -24.92 1.10 -3.90
C PRO A 108 -25.46 -0.01 -2.99
N GLN A 109 -24.72 -0.38 -1.95
CA GLN A 109 -25.15 -1.39 -0.98
C GLN A 109 -25.25 -0.81 0.45
N PRO A 110 -25.98 -1.49 1.36
CA PRO A 110 -26.05 -1.08 2.76
C PRO A 110 -24.66 -1.03 3.42
N PRO A 111 -24.37 -0.04 4.28
CA PRO A 111 -23.09 0.12 4.96
C PRO A 111 -22.62 -1.15 5.69
N ALA A 112 -23.53 -1.82 6.40
CA ALA A 112 -23.24 -3.05 7.12
C ALA A 112 -22.83 -4.20 6.17
N LEU A 113 -23.40 -4.27 4.97
CA LEU A 113 -23.03 -5.26 3.98
C LEU A 113 -21.62 -5.00 3.45
N HIS A 114 -21.24 -3.74 3.20
CA HIS A 114 -19.86 -3.43 2.80
C HIS A 114 -18.83 -3.82 3.85
N MET A 115 -19.12 -3.61 5.14
CA MET A 115 -18.24 -4.05 6.23
C MET A 115 -18.06 -5.57 6.24
N ALA A 116 -19.16 -6.32 6.04
CA ALA A 116 -19.12 -7.77 5.96
C ALA A 116 -18.35 -8.26 4.72
N LEU A 117 -18.54 -7.62 3.57
CA LEU A 117 -17.84 -7.97 2.33
C LEU A 117 -16.33 -7.73 2.44
N ASP A 118 -15.91 -6.59 3.01
CA ASP A 118 -14.49 -6.30 3.26
C ASP A 118 -13.84 -7.39 4.13
N GLU A 119 -14.55 -7.87 5.15
CA GLU A 119 -14.07 -8.95 6.02
C GLU A 119 -14.00 -10.29 5.30
N VAL A 120 -15.13 -10.75 4.75
CA VAL A 120 -15.24 -12.08 4.14
C VAL A 120 -14.29 -12.22 2.96
N LEU A 121 -14.23 -11.24 2.07
CA LEU A 121 -13.38 -11.33 0.88
C LEU A 121 -11.90 -11.36 1.24
N THR A 122 -11.49 -10.58 2.23
CA THR A 122 -10.10 -10.60 2.70
C THR A 122 -9.75 -11.94 3.35
N GLN A 123 -10.69 -12.54 4.11
CA GLN A 123 -10.50 -13.88 4.68
C GLN A 123 -10.44 -14.98 3.61
N GLU A 124 -11.25 -14.89 2.55
CA GLU A 124 -11.21 -15.83 1.42
C GLU A 124 -9.90 -15.73 0.63
N VAL A 125 -9.37 -14.52 0.44
CA VAL A 125 -8.03 -14.30 -0.15
C VAL A 125 -6.95 -14.88 0.76
N ALA A 126 -6.99 -14.63 2.07
CA ALA A 126 -6.03 -15.21 3.02
C ALA A 126 -6.08 -16.75 3.00
N ALA A 127 -7.25 -17.34 2.80
CA ALA A 127 -7.41 -18.78 2.74
C ALA A 127 -7.03 -19.39 1.37
N GLY A 128 -6.61 -18.58 0.40
CA GLY A 128 -6.28 -19.04 -0.96
C GLY A 128 -7.47 -19.58 -1.75
N ARG A 129 -8.71 -19.30 -1.31
CA ARG A 129 -9.94 -19.74 -1.98
C ARG A 129 -10.44 -18.74 -3.02
N ARG A 130 -9.85 -17.55 -3.02
CA ARG A 130 -10.21 -16.45 -3.93
C ARG A 130 -8.94 -15.74 -4.43
N PRO A 131 -8.89 -15.33 -5.70
CA PRO A 131 -7.84 -14.42 -6.18
C PRO A 131 -7.88 -13.05 -5.48
N PRO A 132 -6.78 -12.27 -5.55
CA PRO A 132 -6.80 -10.88 -5.10
C PRO A 132 -7.97 -10.13 -5.75
N THR A 133 -8.65 -9.31 -4.96
CA THR A 133 -9.92 -8.73 -5.36
C THR A 133 -9.89 -7.21 -5.18
N LEU A 134 -10.21 -6.49 -6.26
CA LEU A 134 -10.55 -5.07 -6.23
C LEU A 134 -12.07 -4.92 -6.22
N ARG A 135 -12.58 -4.14 -5.27
CA ARG A 135 -13.96 -3.67 -5.25
C ARG A 135 -13.99 -2.17 -5.48
N VAL A 136 -14.88 -1.70 -6.34
CA VAL A 136 -15.29 -0.29 -6.44
C VAL A 136 -16.78 -0.24 -6.13
N TRP A 137 -17.19 0.62 -5.20
CA TRP A 137 -18.55 0.59 -4.65
C TRP A 137 -18.97 1.91 -3.99
N GLU A 138 -20.29 2.12 -3.92
CA GLU A 138 -20.91 3.29 -3.30
C GLU A 138 -21.83 2.95 -2.12
N TRP A 139 -22.09 3.94 -1.26
CA TRP A 139 -22.93 3.81 -0.07
C TRP A 139 -24.42 3.96 -0.41
N ALA A 140 -25.27 3.05 0.08
CA ALA A 140 -26.73 3.17 -0.08
C ALA A 140 -27.41 4.16 0.89
N SER A 141 -26.73 4.54 1.98
CA SER A 141 -27.28 5.43 3.02
C SER A 141 -26.19 6.28 3.69
N PRO A 142 -26.55 7.48 4.20
CA PRO A 142 -25.65 8.30 5.01
C PRO A 142 -25.17 7.54 6.25
N SER A 143 -23.87 7.59 6.53
CA SER A 143 -23.27 6.73 7.55
C SER A 143 -22.11 7.36 8.29
N VAL A 144 -21.97 7.00 9.56
CA VAL A 144 -20.71 7.12 10.31
C VAL A 144 -20.06 5.75 10.41
N ILE A 145 -18.81 5.65 9.94
CA ILE A 145 -17.99 4.45 10.01
C ILE A 145 -16.90 4.66 11.05
N ILE A 146 -16.98 3.93 12.16
CA ILE A 146 -15.95 3.98 13.21
C ILE A 146 -14.92 2.87 13.03
N GLY A 147 -13.66 3.18 13.34
CA GLY A 147 -12.55 2.23 13.32
C GLY A 147 -12.70 1.15 14.40
N SER A 148 -12.02 0.02 14.22
CA SER A 148 -12.14 -1.16 15.08
C SER A 148 -11.87 -0.88 16.57
N PHE A 149 -11.01 0.08 16.88
CA PHE A 149 -10.56 0.41 18.25
C PHE A 149 -11.22 1.66 18.84
N GLN A 150 -12.08 2.36 18.10
CA GLN A 150 -12.69 3.60 18.58
C GLN A 150 -13.87 3.35 19.53
N SER A 151 -14.02 4.22 20.53
CA SER A 151 -15.19 4.24 21.41
C SER A 151 -16.37 4.87 20.67
N LEU A 152 -17.48 4.13 20.51
CA LEU A 152 -18.68 4.65 19.86
C LEU A 152 -19.17 5.95 20.51
N ALA A 153 -19.18 6.00 21.85
CA ALA A 153 -19.66 7.15 22.61
C ALA A 153 -18.77 8.40 22.49
N ASN A 154 -17.50 8.24 22.10
CA ASN A 154 -16.59 9.38 21.91
C ASN A 154 -16.69 9.97 20.50
N GLU A 155 -17.00 9.13 19.51
CA GLU A 155 -16.98 9.51 18.10
C GLU A 155 -18.34 9.94 17.57
N VAL A 156 -19.43 9.45 18.18
CA VAL A 156 -20.78 9.59 17.60
C VAL A 156 -21.76 10.16 18.61
N ASP A 157 -22.40 11.27 18.23
CA ASP A 157 -23.66 11.70 18.84
C ASP A 157 -24.78 10.77 18.38
N ALA A 158 -25.14 9.80 19.23
CA ALA A 158 -26.18 8.82 18.94
C ALA A 158 -27.57 9.46 18.73
N GLN A 159 -27.86 10.58 19.42
CA GLN A 159 -29.14 11.27 19.23
C GLN A 159 -29.17 12.00 17.90
N GLY A 160 -28.06 12.65 17.53
CA GLY A 160 -27.86 13.26 16.21
C GLY A 160 -27.99 12.23 15.09
N ALA A 161 -27.27 11.11 15.19
CA ALA A 161 -27.32 10.03 14.20
C ALA A 161 -28.76 9.52 13.99
N ALA A 162 -29.47 9.20 15.08
CA ALA A 162 -30.86 8.76 15.01
C ALA A 162 -31.81 9.81 14.41
N ARG A 163 -31.64 11.09 14.79
CA ARG A 163 -32.45 12.20 14.28
C ARG A 163 -32.29 12.40 12.78
N HIS A 164 -31.09 12.22 12.27
CA HIS A 164 -30.74 12.44 10.87
C HIS A 164 -30.79 11.17 10.01
N GLY A 165 -31.18 10.03 10.58
CA GLY A 165 -31.25 8.76 9.85
C GLY A 165 -29.87 8.27 9.40
N ILE A 166 -28.82 8.55 10.17
CA ILE A 166 -27.44 8.17 9.88
C ILE A 166 -27.18 6.77 10.44
N ASP A 167 -26.77 5.86 9.57
CA ASP A 167 -26.34 4.53 9.99
C ASP A 167 -24.99 4.62 10.72
N VAL A 168 -24.80 3.77 11.73
CA VAL A 168 -23.53 3.71 12.46
C VAL A 168 -22.99 2.30 12.38
N VAL A 169 -21.86 2.15 11.69
CA VAL A 169 -21.21 0.85 11.48
C VAL A 169 -19.75 0.88 11.94
N ARG A 170 -19.23 -0.29 12.30
CA ARG A 170 -17.83 -0.47 12.70
C ARG A 170 -17.12 -1.32 11.65
N ARG A 171 -15.98 -0.83 11.16
CA ARG A 171 -15.12 -1.57 10.23
C ARG A 171 -14.09 -2.42 10.97
N ILE A 172 -13.58 -3.45 10.30
CA ILE A 172 -12.57 -4.37 10.84
C ILE A 172 -11.15 -3.78 10.89
N SER A 173 -10.91 -2.71 10.12
CA SER A 173 -9.66 -1.96 10.07
C SER A 173 -9.59 -0.89 11.16
N GLY A 174 -8.37 -0.43 11.45
CA GLY A 174 -8.14 0.69 12.36
C GLY A 174 -8.42 2.05 11.71
N GLY A 175 -7.87 3.12 12.29
CA GLY A 175 -8.05 4.50 11.83
C GLY A 175 -9.21 5.22 12.51
N GLY A 176 -9.43 6.49 12.12
CA GLY A 176 -10.43 7.38 12.70
C GLY A 176 -11.86 7.16 12.18
N ALA A 177 -12.80 7.91 12.73
CA ALA A 177 -14.19 7.88 12.29
C ALA A 177 -14.32 8.64 10.97
N MET A 178 -15.20 8.18 10.10
CA MET A 178 -15.51 8.84 8.82
C MET A 178 -17.01 9.02 8.70
N PHE A 179 -17.43 10.10 8.07
CA PHE A 179 -18.80 10.36 7.69
C PHE A 179 -18.91 10.30 6.17
N VAL A 180 -19.96 9.68 5.66
CA VAL A 180 -20.21 9.53 4.22
C VAL A 180 -21.66 9.83 3.91
N GLU A 181 -21.88 10.45 2.75
CA GLU A 181 -23.19 10.62 2.14
C GLU A 181 -23.19 9.97 0.75
N PRO A 182 -24.30 9.29 0.36
CA PRO A 182 -24.45 8.76 -0.99
C PRO A 182 -24.33 9.85 -2.05
N GLY A 183 -23.57 9.58 -3.11
CA GLY A 183 -23.43 10.49 -4.25
C GLY A 183 -22.27 11.49 -4.16
N ASN A 184 -21.44 11.39 -3.12
CA ASN A 184 -20.38 12.38 -2.84
C ASN A 184 -19.00 11.73 -2.67
N THR A 185 -18.94 10.39 -2.70
CA THR A 185 -17.73 9.61 -2.45
C THR A 185 -17.57 8.46 -3.44
N ILE A 186 -16.31 8.16 -3.78
CA ILE A 186 -15.89 6.93 -4.43
C ILE A 186 -15.21 6.09 -3.35
N THR A 187 -15.63 4.84 -3.19
CA THR A 187 -14.97 3.91 -2.25
C THR A 187 -14.45 2.70 -2.99
N TYR A 188 -13.24 2.29 -2.64
CA TYR A 188 -12.66 1.06 -3.15
C TYR A 188 -12.01 0.25 -2.05
N SER A 189 -11.99 -1.07 -2.24
CA SER A 189 -11.36 -2.03 -1.33
C SER A 189 -10.48 -2.99 -2.11
N LEU A 190 -9.24 -3.15 -1.70
CA LEU A 190 -8.30 -4.16 -2.15
C LEU A 190 -8.18 -5.24 -1.07
N SER A 191 -8.51 -6.48 -1.43
CA SER A 191 -8.20 -7.67 -0.64
C SER A 191 -7.05 -8.40 -1.33
N VAL A 192 -5.84 -8.33 -0.77
CA VAL A 192 -4.61 -8.79 -1.42
C VAL A 192 -3.85 -9.79 -0.57
N PRO A 193 -3.14 -10.77 -1.15
CA PRO A 193 -2.24 -11.64 -0.43
C PRO A 193 -1.14 -10.86 0.29
N ASP A 194 -0.71 -11.32 1.45
CA ASP A 194 0.40 -10.71 2.20
C ASP A 194 1.68 -10.60 1.35
N ALA A 195 1.93 -11.60 0.50
CA ALA A 195 3.05 -11.65 -0.44
C ALA A 195 3.17 -10.43 -1.36
N LEU A 196 2.07 -9.75 -1.69
CA LEU A 196 2.09 -8.54 -2.53
C LEU A 196 2.78 -7.36 -1.83
N VAL A 197 2.63 -7.28 -0.50
CA VAL A 197 3.22 -6.20 0.32
C VAL A 197 4.41 -6.67 1.16
N GLN A 198 4.87 -7.90 0.96
CA GLN A 198 6.03 -8.41 1.68
C GLN A 198 7.29 -7.59 1.35
N GLY A 199 8.13 -7.42 2.38
CA GLY A 199 9.32 -6.58 2.30
C GLY A 199 9.07 -5.07 2.43
N LEU A 200 7.81 -4.62 2.41
CA LEU A 200 7.45 -3.22 2.65
C LEU A 200 7.26 -2.92 4.15
N SER A 201 7.57 -1.69 4.56
CA SER A 201 7.13 -1.22 5.87
C SER A 201 5.60 -1.05 5.90
N PHE A 202 5.03 -0.85 7.10
CA PHE A 202 3.60 -0.58 7.22
C PHE A 202 3.21 0.68 6.42
N GLN A 203 3.98 1.77 6.55
CA GLN A 203 3.75 3.01 5.81
C GLN A 203 3.92 2.84 4.30
N ASP A 204 4.97 2.13 3.86
CA ASP A 204 5.22 1.94 2.43
C ASP A 204 4.14 1.07 1.78
N SER A 205 3.52 0.16 2.54
CA SER A 205 2.40 -0.63 2.05
C SER A 205 1.14 0.18 1.76
N TYR A 206 0.94 1.34 2.39
CA TYR A 206 -0.14 2.26 2.00
C TYR A 206 0.20 2.92 0.68
N ALA A 207 1.35 3.58 0.61
CA ALA A 207 1.81 4.25 -0.61
C ALA A 207 1.80 3.30 -1.83
N TYR A 208 2.28 2.08 -1.66
CA TYR A 208 2.29 1.06 -2.73
C TYR A 208 0.89 0.65 -3.20
N LEU A 209 -0.08 0.54 -2.29
CA LEU A 209 -1.45 0.16 -2.64
C LEU A 209 -2.30 1.34 -3.14
N ASP A 210 -1.89 2.58 -2.85
CA ASP A 210 -2.49 3.82 -3.35
C ASP A 210 -1.90 4.28 -4.70
N ASP A 211 -0.72 3.79 -5.11
CA ASP A 211 0.01 4.31 -6.28
C ASP A 211 -0.80 4.24 -7.59
N TRP A 212 -1.54 3.14 -7.80
CA TRP A 212 -2.36 2.98 -9.00
C TRP A 212 -3.47 4.04 -9.10
N VAL A 213 -4.07 4.45 -7.97
CA VAL A 213 -5.14 5.45 -7.99
C VAL A 213 -4.57 6.85 -8.22
N LEU A 214 -3.36 7.13 -7.73
CA LEU A 214 -2.66 8.38 -8.04
C LEU A 214 -2.37 8.49 -9.54
N GLY A 215 -1.95 7.39 -10.18
CA GLY A 215 -1.80 7.31 -11.63
C GLY A 215 -3.11 7.59 -12.37
N ALA A 216 -4.20 6.93 -11.96
CA ALA A 216 -5.51 7.13 -12.55
C ALA A 216 -6.03 8.58 -12.40
N LEU A 217 -5.81 9.21 -11.25
CA LEU A 217 -6.14 10.62 -11.02
C LEU A 217 -5.31 11.55 -11.91
N ALA A 218 -4.01 11.28 -12.04
CA ALA A 218 -3.13 12.04 -12.91
C ALA A 218 -3.53 11.96 -14.39
N ASP A 219 -3.96 10.79 -14.87
CA ASP A 219 -4.48 10.60 -16.23
C ASP A 219 -5.76 11.41 -16.48
N MET A 220 -6.53 11.71 -15.43
CA MET A 220 -7.70 12.60 -15.47
C MET A 220 -7.33 14.09 -15.31
N GLY A 221 -6.05 14.42 -15.17
CA GLY A 221 -5.57 15.79 -14.95
C GLY A 221 -5.68 16.26 -13.50
N ILE A 222 -5.95 15.36 -12.55
CA ILE A 222 -6.05 15.68 -11.13
C ILE A 222 -4.67 15.54 -10.49
N LYS A 223 -4.13 16.66 -10.02
CA LYS A 223 -2.87 16.67 -9.27
C LYS A 223 -3.13 16.24 -7.82
N ALA A 224 -2.93 14.95 -7.55
CA ALA A 224 -3.00 14.37 -6.22
C ALA A 224 -1.66 13.76 -5.81
N TRP A 225 -1.40 13.68 -4.50
CA TRP A 225 -0.22 13.03 -3.95
C TRP A 225 -0.56 12.26 -2.67
N TYR A 226 0.26 11.26 -2.38
CA TYR A 226 0.22 10.55 -1.11
C TYR A 226 0.80 11.41 0.01
N GLN A 227 0.08 11.54 1.10
CA GLN A 227 0.50 12.19 2.33
C GLN A 227 0.49 11.16 3.47
N PRO A 228 1.66 10.80 4.02
CA PRO A 228 1.74 9.84 5.12
C PRO A 228 0.86 10.26 6.31
N LEU A 229 0.23 9.32 7.01
CA LEU A 229 0.39 7.86 6.88
C LEU A 229 -0.52 7.19 5.83
N ASN A 230 -1.61 7.82 5.43
CA ASN A 230 -2.70 7.10 4.75
C ASN A 230 -3.63 8.03 3.97
N ASP A 231 -3.18 9.25 3.66
CA ASP A 231 -4.03 10.27 3.06
C ASP A 231 -3.66 10.46 1.58
N ILE A 232 -4.67 10.72 0.76
CA ILE A 232 -4.49 11.25 -0.59
C ILE A 232 -4.95 12.70 -0.55
N ALA A 233 -4.05 13.62 -0.93
CA ALA A 233 -4.26 15.05 -0.85
C ALA A 233 -4.11 15.72 -2.22
N THR A 234 -4.71 16.90 -2.32
CA THR A 234 -4.61 17.83 -3.45
C THR A 234 -4.24 19.22 -2.91
N ASP A 235 -4.03 20.19 -3.80
CA ASP A 235 -3.80 21.58 -3.40
C ASP A 235 -4.99 22.18 -2.59
N ALA A 236 -6.19 21.58 -2.68
CA ALA A 236 -7.36 21.97 -1.89
C ALA A 236 -7.43 21.29 -0.50
N GLY A 237 -6.56 20.32 -0.23
CA GLY A 237 -6.54 19.54 1.00
C GLY A 237 -6.77 18.05 0.77
N LYS A 238 -7.05 17.33 1.86
CA LYS A 238 -7.27 15.88 1.87
C LYS A 238 -8.56 15.54 1.12
N ILE A 239 -8.44 14.64 0.13
CA ILE A 239 -9.59 14.12 -0.62
C ILE A 239 -9.88 12.66 -0.31
N ALA A 240 -8.90 11.88 0.15
CA ALA A 240 -9.11 10.48 0.51
C ALA A 240 -8.36 10.08 1.78
N GLY A 241 -8.89 9.06 2.45
CA GLY A 241 -8.25 8.39 3.58
C GLY A 241 -8.31 6.88 3.42
N ALA A 242 -7.16 6.24 3.53
CA ALA A 242 -7.01 4.81 3.48
C ALA A 242 -6.99 4.18 4.89
N ALA A 243 -7.39 2.92 5.01
CA ALA A 243 -7.14 2.13 6.20
C ALA A 243 -6.81 0.68 5.81
N GLN A 244 -5.97 0.03 6.61
CA GLN A 244 -5.59 -1.37 6.40
C GLN A 244 -5.95 -2.28 7.56
N LYS A 245 -6.18 -3.56 7.23
CA LYS A 245 -6.27 -4.67 8.17
C LYS A 245 -5.47 -5.86 7.63
N ARG A 246 -4.51 -6.35 8.41
CA ARG A 246 -3.83 -7.63 8.13
C ARG A 246 -4.60 -8.76 8.81
N THR A 247 -4.81 -9.84 8.06
CA THR A 247 -5.50 -11.06 8.50
C THR A 247 -4.57 -12.24 8.32
N VAL A 248 -4.68 -13.24 9.19
CA VAL A 248 -3.93 -14.49 9.09
C VAL A 248 -4.81 -15.55 8.44
N ALA A 249 -4.22 -16.43 7.64
CA ALA A 249 -4.97 -17.54 7.07
C ALA A 249 -5.42 -18.53 8.16
N PRO A 250 -6.59 -19.17 7.99
CA PRO A 250 -6.94 -20.35 8.77
C PRO A 250 -5.83 -21.40 8.67
N GLY A 251 -5.32 -21.87 9.81
CA GLY A 251 -4.25 -22.90 9.84
C GLY A 251 -2.82 -22.36 9.79
N GLY A 252 -2.60 -21.05 9.89
CA GLY A 252 -1.26 -20.45 10.02
C GLY A 252 -0.50 -20.26 8.71
N GLY A 253 -1.18 -20.34 7.56
CA GLY A 253 -0.64 -20.00 6.25
C GLY A 253 -0.45 -18.48 6.03
N PRO A 254 0.08 -18.08 4.86
CA PRO A 254 0.29 -16.68 4.51
C PRO A 254 -1.02 -15.89 4.55
N GLY A 255 -0.99 -14.71 5.17
CA GLY A 255 -2.16 -13.89 5.39
C GLY A 255 -2.66 -13.10 4.17
N ALA A 256 -3.60 -12.19 4.42
CA ALA A 256 -4.04 -11.19 3.45
C ALA A 256 -4.17 -9.82 4.09
N VAL A 257 -4.11 -8.79 3.25
CA VAL A 257 -4.29 -7.39 3.62
C VAL A 257 -5.56 -6.85 2.97
N LEU A 258 -6.45 -6.33 3.79
CA LEU A 258 -7.46 -5.37 3.35
C LEU A 258 -6.81 -4.00 3.31
N HIS A 259 -6.93 -3.30 2.19
CA HIS A 259 -6.65 -1.87 2.07
C HIS A 259 -7.86 -1.23 1.42
N HIS A 260 -8.55 -0.36 2.12
CA HIS A 260 -9.73 0.33 1.58
C HIS A 260 -9.60 1.84 1.73
N VAL A 261 -10.21 2.55 0.79
CA VAL A 261 -10.08 4.00 0.67
C VAL A 261 -11.44 4.57 0.36
N THR A 262 -11.81 5.59 1.12
CA THR A 262 -12.93 6.47 0.79
C THR A 262 -12.36 7.79 0.29
N MET A 263 -12.78 8.18 -0.91
CA MET A 263 -12.39 9.42 -1.56
C MET A 263 -13.62 10.29 -1.76
N SER A 264 -13.57 11.51 -1.24
CA SER A 264 -14.53 12.55 -1.50
C SER A 264 -14.26 13.20 -2.85
N TYR A 265 -15.31 13.44 -3.63
CA TYR A 265 -15.26 14.28 -4.81
C TYR A 265 -16.22 15.48 -4.76
N ASP A 266 -17.15 15.50 -3.79
CA ASP A 266 -18.16 16.57 -3.64
C ASP A 266 -18.67 16.63 -2.18
N ILE A 267 -17.86 17.13 -1.23
CA ILE A 267 -18.23 17.34 0.19
C ILE A 267 -18.03 18.81 0.58
#